data_AF-E3ZRP1-F1
#
_entry.id   AF-E3ZRP1-F1
#
_cell.length_a   1.000
_cell.length_b   1.000
_cell.length_c   1.000
_cell.angle_alpha   90.00
_cell.angle_beta   90.00
_cell.angle_gamma   90.00
#
_symmetry.space_group_name_H-M   'P 1'
#
loop_
_entity.id
_entity.type
_entity.pdbx_description
1 polymer ?
#
loop_
_entity_poly.entity_id
_entity_poly.type
_entity_poly.pdbx_seq_one_letter_code
_entity_poly.pdbx_strand_id
1 'polypeptide(L)' 'MATSKAKKKRQKLVQSGHLNPEIKRSPFALMDLSSKQTKTKKGYLYSDKYKNHQEDDSFFVAFFTFSHFLHI' A
#
# COMPACT_ATOMS: atom_id res chain seq x y z
N MET A 1 0.48 -16.70 -27.18
CA MET A 1 -0.35 -15.71 -26.45
C MET A 1 -1.20 -14.93 -27.45
N ALA A 2 -2.51 -15.16 -27.48
CA ALA A 2 -3.39 -14.43 -28.39
C ALA A 2 -3.57 -12.98 -27.92
N THR A 3 -3.36 -12.01 -28.81
CA THR A 3 -3.69 -10.62 -28.54
C THR A 3 -5.21 -10.41 -28.51
N SER A 4 -5.69 -9.50 -27.67
CA SER A 4 -7.12 -9.18 -27.60
C SER A 4 -7.64 -8.63 -28.93
N LYS A 5 -8.91 -8.89 -29.25
CA LYS A 5 -9.58 -8.34 -30.45
C LYS A 5 -9.45 -6.82 -30.53
N ALA A 6 -9.55 -6.14 -29.38
CA ALA A 6 -9.37 -4.69 -29.28
C ALA A 6 -7.95 -4.22 -29.66
N LYS A 7 -6.90 -4.94 -29.22
CA LYS A 7 -5.52 -4.61 -29.58
C LYS A 7 -5.29 -4.78 -31.09
N LYS A 8 -5.81 -5.85 -31.68
CA LYS A 8 -5.73 -6.09 -33.14
C LYS A 8 -6.40 -4.97 -33.95
N LYS A 9 -7.59 -4.52 -33.54
CA LYS A 9 -8.30 -3.42 -34.21
C LYS A 9 -7.52 -2.11 -34.16
N ARG A 10 -6.94 -1.76 -33.01
CA ARG A 10 -6.12 -0.55 -32.86
C ARG A 10 -4.88 -0.57 -33.76
N GLN A 11 -4.18 -1.70 -33.80
CA GLN A 11 -3.01 -1.88 -34.68
C GLN A 11 -3.40 -1.73 -36.16
N LYS A 12 -4.53 -2.31 -36.58
CA LYS A 12 -5.04 -2.16 -37.95
C LYS A 12 -5.30 -0.69 -38.31
N LEU A 13 -5.91 0.09 -37.41
CA LEU A 13 -6.20 1.51 -37.66
C LEU A 13 -4.91 2.34 -37.83
N VAL A 14 -3.91 2.09 -36.99
CA VAL A 14 -2.61 2.76 -37.09
C VAL A 14 -1.91 2.40 -38.40
N GLN A 15 -1.95 1.12 -38.80
CA GLN A 15 -1.43 0.70 -40.10
C GLN A 15 -2.15 1.36 -41.28
N SER A 16 -3.47 1.59 -41.18
CA SER A 16 -4.23 2.34 -42.19
C SER A 16 -4.07 3.87 -42.08
N GLY A 17 -3.01 4.36 -41.44
CA GLY A 17 -2.68 5.79 -41.34
C GLY A 17 -3.55 6.59 -40.38
N HIS A 18 -4.42 5.95 -39.58
CA HIS A 18 -5.21 6.67 -38.58
C HIS A 18 -4.35 6.98 -37.35
N LEU A 19 -4.67 8.08 -36.68
CA LEU A 19 -4.00 8.48 -35.44
C LEU A 19 -4.07 7.36 -34.40
N ASN A 20 -2.96 7.11 -33.69
CA ASN A 20 -2.94 6.16 -32.59
C ASN A 20 -3.97 6.57 -31.51
N PRO A 21 -4.99 5.74 -31.22
CA PRO A 21 -6.02 6.07 -30.24
C PRO A 21 -5.48 6.23 -28.81
N GLU A 22 -4.27 5.75 -28.53
CA GLU A 22 -3.60 5.96 -27.24
C GLU A 22 -3.21 7.43 -27.02
N ILE A 23 -2.95 8.19 -28.09
CA ILE A 23 -2.61 9.63 -28.01
C ILE A 23 -3.80 10.46 -27.52
N LYS A 24 -5.02 10.08 -27.92
CA LYS A 24 -6.27 10.77 -27.53
C LYS A 24 -6.87 10.23 -26.24
N ARG A 25 -6.18 9.33 -25.53
CA ARG A 25 -6.74 8.70 -24.34
C ARG A 25 -6.73 9.70 -23.18
N SER A 26 -7.82 9.72 -22.41
CA SER A 26 -7.90 10.59 -21.23
C SER A 26 -6.86 10.18 -20.17
N PRO A 27 -6.36 11.12 -19.37
CA PRO A 27 -5.40 10.83 -18.29
C PRO A 27 -5.97 9.84 -17.25
N PHE A 28 -7.30 9.81 -17.10
CA PHE A 28 -7.99 8.87 -16.22
C PHE A 28 -7.78 7.39 -16.58
N ALA A 29 -7.41 7.09 -17.83
CA ALA A 29 -7.12 5.70 -18.22
C ALA A 29 -5.82 5.16 -17.62
N LEU A 30 -4.92 6.03 -17.15
CA LEU A 30 -3.67 5.67 -16.48
C LEU A 30 -3.80 5.70 -14.96
N MET A 31 -4.81 6.41 -14.45
CA MET A 31 -5.03 6.56 -13.02
C MET A 31 -5.87 5.42 -12.48
N ASP A 32 -5.44 4.84 -11.36
CA ASP A 32 -6.27 3.94 -10.59
C ASP A 32 -7.27 4.73 -9.74
N LEU A 33 -8.47 4.93 -10.29
CA LEU A 33 -9.57 5.64 -9.63
C LEU A 33 -10.24 4.81 -8.53
N SER A 34 -9.85 3.54 -8.33
CA SER A 34 -10.40 2.68 -7.28
C SER A 34 -9.80 2.95 -5.89
N SER A 35 -8.73 3.74 -5.81
CA SER A 35 -7.84 3.88 -4.65
C SER A 35 -8.40 4.63 -3.43
N LYS A 36 -9.67 5.06 -3.44
CA LYS A 36 -10.34 5.70 -2.29
C LYS A 36 -11.29 4.74 -1.57
N GLN A 37 -10.82 3.55 -1.24
CA GLN A 37 -11.56 2.64 -0.36
C GLN A 37 -11.14 2.84 1.09
N THR A 38 -12.11 2.81 2.00
CA THR A 38 -11.83 2.80 3.44
C THR A 38 -11.11 1.51 3.83
N LYS A 39 -10.34 1.54 4.92
CA LYS A 39 -9.65 0.34 5.40
C LYS A 39 -10.66 -0.75 5.75
N THR A 40 -10.37 -1.99 5.37
CA THR A 40 -11.14 -3.15 5.85
C THR A 40 -10.92 -3.37 7.35
N LYS A 41 -11.83 -4.07 8.04
CA LYS A 41 -11.70 -4.39 9.48
C LYS A 41 -10.34 -5.01 9.81
N LYS A 42 -9.88 -5.97 8.99
CA LYS A 42 -8.57 -6.62 9.14
C LYS A 42 -7.44 -5.62 8.94
N GLY A 43 -7.51 -4.79 7.89
CA GLY A 43 -6.49 -3.78 7.60
C GLY A 43 -6.39 -2.67 8.65
N TYR A 44 -7.45 -2.38 9.40
CA TYR A 44 -7.40 -1.50 10.56
C TYR A 44 -6.82 -2.21 11.80
N LEU A 45 -7.33 -3.40 12.13
CA LEU A 45 -6.93 -4.15 13.32
C LEU A 45 -5.43 -4.49 13.34
N TYR A 46 -4.88 -4.87 12.20
CA TYR A 46 -3.45 -5.17 12.06
C TYR A 46 -2.63 -3.96 11.60
N SER A 47 -3.19 -2.74 11.60
CA SER A 47 -2.38 -1.56 11.29
C SER A 47 -1.56 -1.13 12.49
N ASP A 48 -0.26 -1.34 12.41
CA ASP A 48 0.70 -0.90 13.43
C ASP A 48 1.04 0.59 13.24
N LYS A 49 0.03 1.45 13.46
CA LYS A 49 0.17 2.91 13.21
C LYS A 49 0.92 3.62 14.33
N TYR A 50 0.69 3.19 15.56
CA TYR A 50 1.36 3.68 16.75
C TYR A 50 1.86 2.47 17.51
N LYS A 51 3.18 2.33 17.55
CA LYS A 51 3.83 1.38 18.45
C LYS A 51 3.70 1.97 19.85
N ASN A 52 2.75 1.47 20.63
CA ASN A 52 2.89 1.59 22.08
C ASN A 52 4.19 0.85 22.39
N HIS A 53 5.25 1.57 22.75
CA HIS A 53 6.32 0.95 23.51
C HIS A 53 5.61 0.42 24.75
N GLN A 54 5.38 -0.89 24.77
CA GLN A 54 5.20 -1.57 26.03
C GLN A 54 6.54 -1.39 26.69
N GLU A 55 6.65 -0.32 27.49
CA GLU A 55 7.82 -0.03 28.30
C GLU A 55 8.15 -1.35 28.96
N ASP A 56 9.24 -1.98 28.51
CA ASP A 56 9.66 -3.26 29.07
C ASP A 56 9.76 -3.00 30.57
N ASP A 57 8.96 -3.73 31.37
CA ASP A 57 8.94 -3.64 32.84
C ASP A 57 10.34 -3.82 33.46
N SER A 58 11.36 -4.13 32.63
CA SER A 58 12.79 -3.94 32.86
C SER A 58 13.17 -2.71 33.67
N PHE A 59 12.52 -1.55 33.49
CA PHE A 59 12.79 -0.37 34.32
C PHE A 59 12.41 -0.62 35.79
N PHE A 60 11.22 -1.17 36.04
CA PHE A 60 10.77 -1.49 37.39
C PHE A 60 11.59 -2.62 38.02
N VAL A 61 11.93 -3.67 37.26
CA VAL A 61 12.76 -4.78 37.74
C VAL A 61 14.18 -4.31 38.10
N ALA A 62 14.78 -3.42 37.30
CA ALA A 62 16.08 -2.83 37.61
C ALA A 62 16.03 -1.93 38.86
N PHE A 63 14.96 -1.16 39.05
CA PHE A 63 14.78 -0.30 40.21
C PHE A 63 14.64 -1.10 41.53
N PHE A 64 13.85 -2.19 41.52
CA PHE A 64 13.66 -3.04 42.70
C PHE A 64 14.91 -3.85 43.05
N THR A 65 15.64 -4.35 42.04
CA THR A 65 16.90 -5.08 42.30
C THR A 65 17.98 -4.14 42.84
N PHE A 66 18.09 -2.93 42.31
CA PHE A 66 19.03 -1.92 42.81
C PHE A 66 18.69 -1.47 44.24
N SER A 67 17.41 -1.22 44.56
CA SER A 67 17.01 -0.79 45.90
C SER A 67 17.21 -1.89 46.95
N HIS A 68 17.01 -3.15 46.59
CA HIS A 68 17.23 -4.29 47.48
C HIS A 68 18.72 -4.48 47.81
N PHE A 69 19.61 -4.25 46.83
CA PHE A 69 21.06 -4.30 47.06
C PHE A 69 21.60 -3.12 47.87
N LEU A 70 20.88 -1.99 47.92
CA LEU A 70 21.31 -0.80 48.67
C LEU A 70 20.89 -0.82 50.16
N HIS A 71 20.05 -1.79 50.56
CA HIS A 71 19.44 -1.88 51.89
C HIS A 71 19.94 -3.09 52.72
N ILE A 72 21.07 -3.68 52.31
CA ILE A 72 21.91 -4.66 53.00
C ILE A 72 23.28 -4.03 53.22
#